data_AF-A0A7M7NP96-F1
#
_entry.id   AF-A0A7M7NP96-F1
#
_cell.length_a   1.000
_cell.length_b   1.000
_cell.length_c   1.000
_cell.angle_alpha   90.00
_cell.angle_beta   90.00
_cell.angle_gamma   90.00
#
_symmetry.space_group_name_H-M   'P 1'
#
loop_
_entity.id
_entity.type
_entity.pdbx_description
1 polymer ?
#
loop_
_entity_poly.entity_id
_entity_poly.type
_entity_poly.pdbx_seq_one_letter_code
_entity_poly.pdbx_strand_id
1 'polypeptide(L)'
;MMNQVLTLGLVNCGQYQSCGECIGEEGGNDGDPYCGWCTLDARCTRYEACPFPDESTRWLSYNALQCVSISDVHPDHRLPYQETEQDITITVQQLPALKASHQYQCAFDSYQVNADIVTANTVMCVSPPARELPTIPGEADHVTLTLSIVSTETGVSFVSTDFISFDCTLLKSCSSCVTSPWSCDWCVYDNMCTHDSSSCQPGETVVIGENNDVGFGNKGQSYCPQLLATSERFFIPVNIPSGYSLLANNLPTEQTKV
;
A
#
# COMPACT_ATOMS: atom_id res chain seq x y z
N MET A 1 -3.83 -47.00 38.90
CA MET A 1 -3.64 -45.62 38.40
C MET A 1 -2.18 -45.50 37.98
N MET A 2 -1.90 -45.26 36.70
CA MET A 2 -0.53 -44.99 36.26
C MET A 2 -0.19 -43.55 36.61
N ASN A 3 0.80 -43.37 37.47
CA ASN A 3 1.40 -42.05 37.68
C ASN A 3 2.29 -41.76 36.48
N GLN A 4 2.05 -40.65 35.80
CA GLN A 4 2.89 -40.17 34.71
C GLN A 4 3.68 -38.96 35.20
N VAL A 5 4.94 -38.87 34.76
CA VAL A 5 5.80 -37.71 34.98
C VAL A 5 5.77 -36.88 33.70
N LEU A 6 5.39 -35.61 33.82
CA LEU A 6 5.40 -34.66 32.70
C LEU A 6 6.64 -33.77 32.82
N THR A 7 7.46 -33.74 31.77
CA THR A 7 8.54 -32.76 31.62
C THR A 7 8.00 -31.55 30.87
N LEU A 8 7.93 -30.39 31.53
CA LEU A 8 7.56 -29.13 30.90
C LEU A 8 8.84 -28.34 30.61
N GLY A 9 8.99 -27.87 29.37
CA GLY A 9 10.06 -26.95 29.01
C GLY A 9 9.90 -25.65 29.81
N LEU A 10 10.96 -25.24 30.51
CA LEU A 10 10.93 -24.03 31.34
C LEU A 10 10.68 -22.76 30.50
N VAL A 11 11.13 -22.76 29.25
CA VAL A 11 11.04 -21.64 28.32
C VAL A 11 10.56 -22.16 26.97
N ASN A 12 9.53 -21.53 26.41
CA ASN A 12 8.97 -21.87 25.10
C ASN A 12 8.72 -20.61 24.27
N CYS A 13 9.79 -19.89 23.90
CA CYS A 13 9.67 -18.64 23.14
C CYS A 13 8.97 -18.83 21.79
N GLY A 14 9.12 -20.01 21.16
CA GLY A 14 8.51 -20.31 19.87
C GLY A 14 6.97 -20.35 19.87
N GLN A 15 6.32 -20.20 21.03
CA GLN A 15 4.86 -20.02 21.10
C GLN A 15 4.41 -18.67 20.51
N TYR A 16 5.24 -17.63 20.61
CA TYR A 16 4.94 -16.29 20.13
C TYR A 16 5.29 -16.16 18.64
N GLN A 17 4.32 -15.76 17.81
CA GLN A 17 4.47 -15.73 16.35
C GLN A 17 4.79 -14.33 15.80
N SER A 18 4.54 -13.29 16.60
CA SER A 18 4.85 -11.91 16.22
C SER A 18 5.81 -11.26 17.21
N CYS A 19 6.48 -10.19 16.77
CA CYS A 19 7.36 -9.42 17.64
C CYS A 19 6.58 -8.84 18.84
N GLY A 20 5.39 -8.26 18.61
CA GLY A 20 4.56 -7.70 19.68
C GLY A 20 4.16 -8.73 20.73
N GLU A 21 3.81 -9.95 20.31
CA GLU A 21 3.55 -11.06 21.23
C GLU A 21 4.80 -11.49 22.02
N CYS A 22 5.97 -11.46 21.38
CA CYS A 22 7.22 -11.93 21.96
C CYS A 22 7.80 -10.99 23.02
N ILE A 23 7.82 -9.69 22.73
CA ILE A 23 8.46 -8.69 23.60
C ILE A 23 7.44 -7.83 24.37
N GLY A 24 6.15 -7.99 24.11
CA GLY A 24 5.08 -7.14 24.66
C GLY A 24 4.83 -5.89 23.83
N GLU A 25 3.62 -5.34 23.95
CA GLU A 25 3.26 -4.07 23.32
C GLU A 25 3.73 -2.89 24.19
N GLU A 26 4.19 -1.80 23.55
CA GLU A 26 4.52 -0.52 24.20
C GLU A 26 5.58 -0.55 25.34
N GLY A 27 6.50 -1.53 25.34
CA GLY A 27 7.56 -1.61 26.36
C GLY A 27 7.03 -1.91 27.77
N GLY A 28 5.85 -2.55 27.87
CA GLY A 28 5.13 -2.82 29.12
C GLY A 28 5.81 -3.76 30.11
N ASN A 29 6.98 -4.35 29.79
CA ASN A 29 7.61 -5.44 30.56
C ASN A 29 6.72 -6.69 30.72
N ASP A 30 5.77 -6.89 29.81
CA ASP A 30 4.83 -8.02 29.84
C ASP A 30 5.36 -9.27 29.11
N GLY A 31 6.51 -9.16 28.43
CA GLY A 31 7.17 -10.28 27.76
C GLY A 31 7.87 -11.25 28.71
N ASP A 32 8.02 -12.51 28.28
CA ASP A 32 8.81 -13.51 29.01
C ASP A 32 10.29 -13.06 29.06
N PRO A 33 10.89 -12.89 30.25
CA PRO A 33 12.26 -12.37 30.38
C PRO A 33 13.34 -13.27 29.77
N TYR A 34 13.02 -14.53 29.46
CA TYR A 34 13.92 -15.44 28.77
C TYR A 34 13.84 -15.33 27.23
N CYS A 35 12.87 -14.57 26.72
CA CYS A 35 12.55 -14.47 25.30
C CYS A 35 12.84 -13.08 24.73
N GLY A 36 13.07 -13.07 23.43
CA GLY A 36 13.24 -11.87 22.64
C GLY A 36 13.12 -12.16 21.15
N TRP A 37 12.85 -11.11 20.39
CA TRP A 37 12.62 -11.20 18.95
C TRP A 37 13.94 -11.24 18.19
N CYS A 38 14.21 -12.34 17.49
CA CYS A 38 15.35 -12.44 16.58
C CYS A 38 14.92 -11.86 15.23
N THR A 39 15.29 -10.60 14.99
CA THR A 39 14.73 -9.77 13.92
C THR A 39 14.88 -10.41 12.54
N LEU A 40 16.09 -10.77 12.12
CA LEU A 40 16.33 -11.30 10.77
C LEU A 40 15.78 -12.73 10.55
N ASP A 41 15.52 -13.48 11.63
CA ASP A 41 14.88 -14.80 11.55
C ASP A 41 13.35 -14.70 11.68
N ALA A 42 12.81 -13.51 11.98
CA ALA A 42 11.39 -13.24 12.21
C ALA A 42 10.72 -14.21 13.21
N ARG A 43 11.39 -14.49 14.34
CA ARG A 43 10.87 -15.41 15.36
C ARG A 43 11.30 -15.05 16.77
N CYS A 44 10.48 -15.47 17.73
CA CYS A 44 10.77 -15.33 19.14
C CYS A 44 11.71 -16.45 19.64
N THR A 45 12.82 -16.07 20.26
CA THR A 45 13.91 -16.98 20.64
C THR A 45 14.51 -16.61 21.99
N ARG A 46 15.31 -17.53 22.55
CA ARG A 46 16.26 -17.19 23.62
C ARG A 46 17.47 -16.49 23.03
N TYR A 47 18.12 -15.63 23.83
CA TYR A 47 19.29 -14.86 23.43
C TYR A 47 20.36 -15.68 22.69
N GLU A 48 20.74 -16.84 23.25
CA GLU A 48 21.77 -17.74 22.71
C GLU A 48 21.39 -18.46 21.41
N ALA A 49 20.10 -18.46 21.04
CA ALA A 49 19.60 -19.13 19.85
C ALA A 49 19.48 -18.18 18.63
N CYS A 50 19.64 -16.88 18.83
CA CYS A 50 19.65 -15.89 17.75
C CYS A 50 21.08 -15.63 17.26
N PRO A 51 21.36 -15.66 15.94
CA PRO A 51 22.68 -15.33 15.42
C PRO A 51 23.07 -13.87 15.68
N PHE A 52 24.30 -13.66 16.17
CA PHE A 52 24.86 -12.33 16.47
C PHE A 52 23.95 -11.45 17.36
N PRO A 53 23.49 -11.94 18.52
CA PRO A 53 22.47 -11.27 19.33
C PRO A 53 23.00 -10.00 20.02
N ASP A 54 24.32 -9.85 20.13
CA ASP A 54 25.00 -8.65 20.63
C ASP A 54 24.91 -7.44 19.69
N GLU A 55 24.60 -7.67 18.40
CA GLU A 55 24.52 -6.58 17.44
C GLU A 55 23.20 -5.81 17.58
N SER A 56 23.30 -4.49 17.46
CA SER A 56 22.16 -3.59 17.59
C SER A 56 20.98 -4.06 16.73
N THR A 57 19.81 -4.15 17.35
CA THR A 57 18.52 -4.52 16.72
C THR A 57 18.41 -5.95 16.16
N ARG A 58 19.45 -6.78 16.27
CA ARG A 58 19.36 -8.20 15.85
C ARG A 58 18.52 -9.05 16.80
N TRP A 59 18.64 -8.81 18.10
CA TRP A 59 17.81 -9.45 19.12
C TRP A 59 17.17 -8.39 20.01
N LEU A 60 15.84 -8.27 19.94
CA LEU A 60 15.06 -7.34 20.76
C LEU A 60 14.61 -8.07 22.03
N SER A 61 15.05 -7.60 23.19
CA SER A 61 14.64 -8.15 24.49
C SER A 61 13.18 -7.85 24.82
N TYR A 62 12.63 -8.56 25.81
CA TYR A 62 11.28 -8.35 26.38
C TYR A 62 10.96 -6.92 26.86
N ASN A 63 11.95 -6.03 26.95
CA ASN A 63 11.81 -4.63 27.36
C ASN A 63 12.23 -3.64 26.26
N ALA A 64 12.40 -4.12 25.03
CA ALA A 64 12.61 -3.25 23.89
C ALA A 64 11.37 -2.35 23.69
N LEU A 65 11.61 -1.08 23.36
CA LEU A 65 10.55 -0.07 23.29
C LEU A 65 9.58 -0.26 22.12
N GLN A 66 10.07 -0.84 21.02
CA GLN A 66 9.28 -1.07 19.82
C GLN A 66 9.82 -2.28 19.06
N CYS A 67 9.05 -2.75 18.08
CA CYS A 67 9.45 -3.79 17.13
C CYS A 67 10.09 -3.19 15.88
N VAL A 68 10.71 -4.04 15.05
CA VAL A 68 11.06 -3.66 13.68
C VAL A 68 9.79 -3.29 12.91
N SER A 69 9.79 -2.16 12.21
CA SER A 69 8.63 -1.70 11.44
C SER A 69 9.05 -0.85 10.26
N ILE A 70 8.28 -0.92 9.18
CA ILE A 70 8.40 0.03 8.07
C ILE A 70 7.68 1.32 8.50
N SER A 71 8.41 2.43 8.60
CA SER A 71 7.84 3.71 9.00
C SER A 71 7.38 4.57 7.84
N ASP A 72 7.97 4.39 6.66
CA ASP A 72 7.66 5.19 5.47
C ASP A 72 8.04 4.43 4.19
N VAL A 73 7.22 4.55 3.15
CA VAL A 73 7.49 4.06 1.80
C VAL A 73 7.18 5.15 0.79
N HIS A 74 8.19 5.54 0.01
CA HIS A 74 8.05 6.53 -1.04
C HIS A 74 8.18 5.87 -2.43
N PRO A 75 7.27 6.16 -3.38
CA PRO A 75 6.09 7.03 -3.25
C PRO A 75 4.96 6.38 -2.45
N ASP A 76 4.38 7.18 -1.53
CA ASP A 76 3.30 6.93 -0.54
C ASP A 76 2.60 5.55 -0.56
N HIS A 77 3.37 4.48 -0.36
CA HIS A 77 2.92 3.08 -0.41
C HIS A 77 2.14 2.68 -1.68
N ARG A 78 2.20 3.45 -2.77
CA ARG A 78 1.39 3.19 -3.95
C ARG A 78 1.99 3.72 -5.24
N LEU A 79 1.66 3.05 -6.34
CA LEU A 79 2.02 3.46 -7.70
C LEU A 79 0.85 3.24 -8.68
N PRO A 80 0.73 4.08 -9.72
CA PRO A 80 -0.10 3.77 -10.86
C PRO A 80 0.32 2.44 -11.52
N TYR A 81 -0.64 1.66 -11.99
CA TYR A 81 -0.41 0.32 -12.56
C TYR A 81 0.51 0.33 -13.78
N GLN A 82 0.53 1.45 -14.51
CA GLN A 82 1.36 1.66 -15.69
C GLN A 82 2.77 2.14 -15.35
N GLU A 83 3.00 2.66 -14.13
CA GLU A 83 4.30 3.13 -13.66
C GLU A 83 5.09 1.97 -13.06
N THR A 84 5.75 1.22 -13.93
CA THR A 84 6.57 0.08 -13.54
C THR A 84 8.05 0.46 -13.48
N GLU A 85 8.84 -0.36 -12.78
CA GLU A 85 10.30 -0.19 -12.67
C GLU A 85 10.69 1.19 -12.11
N GLN A 86 9.96 1.67 -11.11
CA GLN A 86 10.21 2.93 -10.41
C GLN A 86 11.02 2.69 -9.13
N ASP A 87 11.81 3.68 -8.73
CA ASP A 87 12.56 3.63 -7.47
C ASP A 87 11.62 3.77 -6.27
N ILE A 88 11.63 2.77 -5.39
CA ILE A 88 10.89 2.70 -4.13
C ILE A 88 11.87 2.85 -2.98
N THR A 89 11.70 3.91 -2.19
CA THR A 89 12.52 4.15 -0.99
C THR A 89 11.75 3.74 0.25
N ILE A 90 12.34 2.89 1.09
CA ILE A 90 11.70 2.27 2.26
C ILE A 90 12.51 2.61 3.49
N THR A 91 11.89 3.26 4.47
CA THR A 91 12.51 3.58 5.75
C THR A 91 12.03 2.59 6.82
N VAL A 92 12.97 1.91 7.47
CA VAL A 92 12.73 0.84 8.43
C VAL A 92 13.28 1.23 9.80
N GLN A 93 12.41 1.25 10.81
CA GLN A 93 12.81 1.42 12.20
C GLN A 93 13.44 0.12 12.71
N GLN A 94 14.55 0.25 13.43
CA GLN A 94 15.34 -0.87 13.95
C GLN A 94 15.83 -1.84 12.86
N LEU A 95 16.27 -1.30 11.72
CA LEU A 95 16.91 -2.08 10.66
C LEU A 95 18.27 -2.63 11.15
N PRO A 96 18.47 -3.96 11.18
CA PRO A 96 19.75 -4.53 11.59
C PRO A 96 20.87 -4.24 10.59
N ALA A 97 22.11 -4.22 11.06
CA ALA A 97 23.26 -4.20 10.15
C ALA A 97 23.52 -5.62 9.62
N LEU A 98 23.74 -5.75 8.31
CA LEU A 98 24.17 -7.02 7.71
C LEU A 98 25.69 -7.16 7.70
N LYS A 99 26.19 -8.40 7.68
CA LYS A 99 27.61 -8.67 7.42
C LYS A 99 27.94 -8.35 5.96
N ALA A 100 29.21 -8.05 5.67
CA ALA A 100 29.67 -7.61 4.35
C ALA A 100 29.38 -8.59 3.19
N SER A 101 29.12 -9.88 3.46
CA SER A 101 28.73 -10.87 2.45
C SER A 101 27.22 -10.94 2.17
N HIS A 102 26.40 -10.15 2.86
CA HIS A 102 24.96 -10.16 2.77
C HIS A 102 24.41 -8.78 2.42
N GLN A 103 23.28 -8.80 1.71
CA GLN A 103 22.52 -7.63 1.29
C GLN A 103 21.03 -7.82 1.59
N TYR A 104 20.29 -6.71 1.56
CA TYR A 104 18.84 -6.71 1.60
C TYR A 104 18.24 -6.90 0.21
N GLN A 105 17.03 -7.45 0.17
CA GLN A 105 16.19 -7.54 -1.02
C GLN A 105 14.79 -7.03 -0.65
N CYS A 106 14.12 -6.40 -1.61
CA CYS A 106 12.69 -6.11 -1.52
C CYS A 106 11.93 -7.25 -2.18
N ALA A 107 10.90 -7.74 -1.53
CA ALA A 107 9.95 -8.69 -2.07
C ALA A 107 8.59 -8.00 -2.25
N PHE A 108 8.08 -7.95 -3.47
CA PHE A 108 6.70 -7.58 -3.79
C PHE A 108 5.97 -8.90 -4.08
N ASP A 109 5.32 -9.45 -3.07
CA ASP A 109 4.83 -10.83 -3.06
C ASP A 109 5.95 -11.83 -3.46
N SER A 110 5.86 -12.41 -4.66
CA SER A 110 6.85 -13.36 -5.19
C SER A 110 8.01 -12.71 -5.94
N TYR A 111 7.87 -11.46 -6.39
CA TYR A 111 8.91 -10.76 -7.12
C TYR A 111 9.97 -10.23 -6.15
N GLN A 112 11.22 -10.65 -6.30
CA GLN A 112 12.33 -10.21 -5.46
C GLN A 112 13.40 -9.47 -6.25
N VAL A 113 13.88 -8.37 -5.69
CA VAL A 113 14.92 -7.53 -6.29
C VAL A 113 15.91 -7.11 -5.20
N ASN A 114 17.19 -6.97 -5.57
CA ASN A 114 18.20 -6.49 -4.64
C ASN A 114 17.89 -5.04 -4.24
N ALA A 115 18.17 -4.72 -2.98
CA ALA A 115 17.99 -3.40 -2.44
C ALA A 115 19.35 -2.71 -2.24
N ASP A 116 19.42 -1.44 -2.60
CA ASP A 116 20.54 -0.56 -2.33
C ASP A 116 20.35 0.10 -0.95
N ILE A 117 21.40 0.12 -0.14
CA ILE A 117 21.36 0.78 1.17
C ILE A 117 21.69 2.26 0.98
N VAL A 118 20.70 3.13 1.16
CA VAL A 118 20.85 4.59 0.99
C VAL A 118 21.41 5.22 2.27
N THR A 119 20.88 4.79 3.41
CA THR A 119 21.31 5.23 4.75
C THR A 119 21.29 4.02 5.70
N ALA A 120 21.64 4.22 6.98
CA ALA A 120 21.61 3.14 7.97
C ALA A 120 20.21 2.49 8.18
N ASN A 121 19.13 3.20 7.87
CA ASN A 121 17.75 2.76 8.10
C ASN A 121 16.87 2.81 6.84
N THR A 122 17.44 3.16 5.69
CA THR A 122 16.69 3.34 4.44
C THR A 122 17.31 2.47 3.35
N VAL A 123 16.44 1.68 2.71
CA VAL A 123 16.77 0.86 1.55
C VAL A 123 15.99 1.36 0.34
N MET A 124 16.55 1.19 -0.85
CA MET A 124 15.94 1.56 -2.12
C MET A 124 15.90 0.34 -3.03
N CYS A 125 14.79 0.13 -3.72
CA CYS A 125 14.62 -0.96 -4.66
C CYS A 125 13.71 -0.57 -5.81
N VAL A 126 13.80 -1.31 -6.91
CA VAL A 126 13.02 -1.04 -8.12
C VAL A 126 11.69 -1.81 -8.06
N SER A 127 10.57 -1.14 -8.32
CA SER A 127 9.24 -1.75 -8.34
C SER A 127 9.11 -2.83 -9.44
N PRO A 128 8.13 -3.77 -9.34
CA PRO A 128 8.00 -4.84 -10.30
C PRO A 128 7.80 -4.35 -11.74
N PRO A 129 8.34 -5.05 -12.75
CA PRO A 129 7.99 -4.81 -14.14
C PRO A 129 6.57 -5.30 -14.44
N ALA A 130 5.94 -4.78 -15.49
CA ALA A 130 4.54 -5.07 -15.84
C ALA A 130 4.19 -6.57 -15.94
N ARG A 131 5.15 -7.42 -16.31
CA ARG A 131 4.97 -8.88 -16.44
C ARG A 131 4.85 -9.62 -15.10
N GLU A 132 5.34 -9.02 -14.02
CA GLU A 132 5.33 -9.58 -12.66
C GLU A 132 4.18 -9.01 -11.84
N LEU A 133 3.50 -7.95 -12.33
CA LEU A 133 2.34 -7.38 -11.66
C LEU A 133 1.12 -8.30 -11.84
N PRO A 134 0.38 -8.59 -10.75
CA PRO A 134 -0.87 -9.32 -10.84
C PRO A 134 -1.93 -8.49 -11.57
N THR A 135 -2.80 -9.18 -12.32
CA THR A 135 -3.91 -8.52 -13.00
C THR A 135 -4.93 -8.02 -11.98
N ILE A 136 -5.38 -6.76 -12.13
CA ILE A 136 -6.46 -6.21 -11.32
C ILE A 136 -7.76 -6.99 -11.60
N PRO A 137 -8.45 -7.51 -10.57
CA PRO A 137 -9.75 -8.18 -10.74
C PRO A 137 -10.78 -7.27 -11.42
N GLY A 138 -11.68 -7.83 -12.24
CA GLY A 138 -12.52 -7.03 -13.13
C GLY A 138 -13.46 -6.01 -12.49
N GLU A 139 -13.82 -6.17 -11.21
CA GLU A 139 -14.64 -5.20 -10.46
C GLU A 139 -13.80 -4.28 -9.56
N ALA A 140 -12.49 -4.48 -9.48
CA ALA A 140 -11.56 -3.68 -8.69
C ALA A 140 -10.87 -2.62 -9.55
N ASP A 141 -10.30 -1.63 -8.89
CA ASP A 141 -9.50 -0.55 -9.47
C ASP A 141 -8.03 -0.60 -9.01
N HIS A 142 -7.68 -1.58 -8.18
CA HIS A 142 -6.33 -1.76 -7.65
C HIS A 142 -6.06 -3.23 -7.28
N VAL A 143 -4.79 -3.50 -7.00
CA VAL A 143 -4.30 -4.71 -6.36
C VAL A 143 -3.34 -4.33 -5.23
N THR A 144 -3.43 -5.06 -4.12
CA THR A 144 -2.54 -4.88 -2.97
C THR A 144 -1.48 -5.97 -3.00
N LEU A 145 -0.20 -5.55 -3.00
CA LEU A 145 0.98 -6.39 -2.92
C LEU A 145 1.50 -6.36 -1.48
N THR A 146 2.08 -7.47 -1.03
CA THR A 146 2.84 -7.50 0.22
C THR A 146 4.28 -7.07 -0.06
N LEU A 147 4.64 -5.85 0.34
CA LEU A 147 6.01 -5.35 0.26
C LEU A 147 6.78 -5.77 1.53
N SER A 148 7.81 -6.60 1.37
CA SER A 148 8.63 -7.10 2.47
C SER A 148 10.11 -6.83 2.27
N ILE A 149 10.86 -6.68 3.37
CA ILE A 149 12.33 -6.67 3.35
C ILE A 149 12.85 -8.06 3.73
N VAL A 150 13.72 -8.58 2.88
CA VAL A 150 14.34 -9.90 3.01
C VAL A 150 15.85 -9.71 3.21
N SER A 151 16.42 -10.40 4.18
CA SER A 151 17.88 -10.50 4.31
C SER A 151 18.38 -11.72 3.56
N THR A 152 19.40 -11.56 2.72
CA THR A 152 20.11 -12.71 2.10
C THR A 152 20.90 -13.56 3.10
N GLU A 153 21.03 -13.12 4.36
CA GLU A 153 21.63 -13.91 5.43
C GLU A 153 20.72 -15.07 5.87
N THR A 154 19.41 -14.82 5.97
CA THR A 154 18.42 -15.77 6.49
C THR A 154 17.44 -16.25 5.42
N GLY A 155 17.24 -15.47 4.36
CA GLY A 155 16.21 -15.70 3.34
C GLY A 155 14.79 -15.45 3.85
N VAL A 156 14.64 -14.81 5.02
CA VAL A 156 13.35 -14.59 5.67
C VAL A 156 12.88 -13.15 5.45
N SER A 157 11.60 -12.98 5.13
CA SER A 157 10.91 -11.68 5.18
C SER A 157 10.64 -11.33 6.63
N PHE A 158 11.34 -10.33 7.17
CA PHE A 158 11.26 -10.01 8.60
C PHE A 158 10.38 -8.81 8.94
N VAL A 159 10.04 -8.00 7.94
CA VAL A 159 9.11 -6.88 8.07
C VAL A 159 8.39 -6.70 6.74
N SER A 160 7.10 -6.37 6.81
CA SER A 160 6.24 -6.21 5.65
C SER A 160 5.24 -5.07 5.84
N THR A 161 4.73 -4.55 4.73
CA THR A 161 3.64 -3.58 4.67
C THR A 161 2.87 -3.77 3.36
N ASP A 162 1.68 -3.19 3.28
CA ASP A 162 0.90 -3.19 2.05
C ASP A 162 1.47 -2.17 1.07
N PHE A 163 1.50 -2.54 -0.21
CA PHE A 163 1.86 -1.67 -1.32
C PHE A 163 0.82 -1.78 -2.43
N ILE A 164 0.23 -0.66 -2.83
CA ILE A 164 -0.94 -0.65 -3.72
C ILE A 164 -0.51 -0.31 -5.15
N SER A 165 -0.99 -1.09 -6.11
CA SER A 165 -0.92 -0.75 -7.54
C SER A 165 -2.34 -0.48 -8.06
N PHE A 166 -2.61 0.74 -8.54
CA PHE A 166 -3.97 1.17 -8.91
C PHE A 166 -4.06 1.61 -10.37
N ASP A 167 -5.22 1.42 -11.00
CA ASP A 167 -5.47 1.83 -12.38
C ASP A 167 -6.72 2.72 -12.46
N CYS A 168 -6.49 4.03 -12.55
CA CYS A 168 -7.56 5.02 -12.72
C CYS A 168 -8.45 4.70 -13.93
N THR A 169 -7.92 4.10 -14.99
CA THR A 169 -8.70 3.86 -16.23
C THR A 169 -9.85 2.87 -16.01
N LEU A 170 -9.84 2.10 -14.93
CA LEU A 170 -10.92 1.18 -14.55
C LEU A 170 -12.13 1.93 -13.95
N LEU A 171 -11.95 3.17 -13.49
CA LEU A 171 -13.03 4.00 -12.96
C LEU A 171 -13.80 4.68 -14.10
N LYS A 172 -15.02 4.18 -14.37
CA LYS A 172 -15.81 4.57 -15.56
C LYS A 172 -16.72 5.78 -15.40
N SER A 173 -16.78 6.38 -14.21
CA SER A 173 -17.59 7.57 -13.96
C SER A 173 -16.75 8.69 -13.34
N CYS A 174 -17.07 9.94 -13.68
CA CYS A 174 -16.41 11.09 -13.07
C CYS A 174 -16.51 11.04 -11.54
N SER A 175 -17.70 10.74 -11.00
CA SER A 175 -17.88 10.66 -9.55
C SER A 175 -16.98 9.61 -8.92
N SER A 176 -16.95 8.38 -9.44
CA SER A 176 -16.08 7.32 -8.89
C SER A 176 -14.59 7.65 -9.04
N CYS A 177 -14.22 8.31 -10.15
CA CYS A 177 -12.84 8.73 -10.40
C CYS A 177 -12.36 9.73 -9.36
N VAL A 178 -13.11 10.82 -9.16
CA VAL A 178 -12.66 11.95 -8.34
C VAL A 178 -12.83 11.71 -6.84
N THR A 179 -13.72 10.81 -6.44
CA THR A 179 -13.87 10.38 -5.04
C THR A 179 -13.05 9.13 -4.71
N SER A 180 -12.30 8.59 -5.68
CA SER A 180 -11.44 7.44 -5.45
C SER A 180 -10.39 7.76 -4.39
N PRO A 181 -9.96 6.80 -3.55
CA PRO A 181 -8.82 6.99 -2.65
C PRO A 181 -7.50 7.23 -3.40
N TRP A 182 -7.47 7.01 -4.72
CA TRP A 182 -6.28 7.21 -5.56
C TRP A 182 -6.18 8.64 -6.09
N SER A 183 -4.97 9.05 -6.47
CA SER A 183 -4.72 10.35 -7.07
C SER A 183 -5.08 10.33 -8.56
N CYS A 184 -6.38 10.19 -8.84
CA CYS A 184 -6.96 10.15 -10.18
C CYS A 184 -7.70 11.45 -10.52
N ASP A 185 -7.64 11.86 -11.78
CA ASP A 185 -8.35 13.00 -12.34
C ASP A 185 -9.25 12.57 -13.50
N TRP A 186 -10.29 13.34 -13.79
CA TRP A 186 -11.25 13.06 -14.85
C TRP A 186 -11.14 14.04 -16.02
N CYS A 187 -10.85 13.51 -17.21
CA CYS A 187 -10.91 14.23 -18.48
C CYS A 187 -12.38 14.29 -18.95
N VAL A 188 -13.01 15.47 -18.90
CA VAL A 188 -14.47 15.62 -19.11
C VAL A 188 -14.91 15.29 -20.55
N TYR A 189 -14.12 15.68 -21.55
CA TYR A 189 -14.45 15.50 -22.97
C TYR A 189 -14.01 14.14 -23.51
N ASP A 190 -12.88 13.62 -23.04
CA ASP A 190 -12.45 12.25 -23.30
C ASP A 190 -13.28 11.21 -22.55
N ASN A 191 -14.03 11.65 -21.52
CA ASN A 191 -14.89 10.82 -20.70
C ASN A 191 -14.09 9.64 -20.10
N MET A 192 -12.92 9.95 -19.54
CA MET A 192 -11.98 8.98 -18.99
C MET A 192 -11.33 9.47 -17.69
N CYS A 193 -10.96 8.50 -16.86
CA CYS A 193 -10.23 8.72 -15.61
C CYS A 193 -8.75 8.37 -15.83
N THR A 194 -7.83 9.19 -15.31
CA THR A 194 -6.39 9.05 -15.51
C THR A 194 -5.62 9.45 -14.24
N HIS A 195 -4.44 8.87 -14.03
CA HIS A 195 -3.50 9.35 -13.00
C HIS A 195 -2.64 10.51 -13.51
N ASP A 196 -2.58 10.70 -14.83
CA ASP A 196 -1.78 11.74 -15.49
C ASP A 196 -2.69 12.67 -16.29
N SER A 197 -3.02 13.82 -15.70
CA SER A 197 -3.82 14.87 -16.34
C SER A 197 -3.20 15.43 -17.63
N SER A 198 -1.89 15.24 -17.88
CA SER A 198 -1.27 15.67 -19.14
C SER A 198 -1.67 14.81 -20.34
N SER A 199 -2.25 13.63 -20.09
CA SER A 199 -2.78 12.73 -21.12
C SER A 199 -4.14 13.18 -21.70
N CYS A 200 -4.86 14.09 -21.03
CA CYS A 200 -6.11 14.66 -21.54
C CYS A 200 -5.85 15.53 -22.78
N GLN A 201 -6.89 15.81 -23.58
CA GLN A 201 -6.76 16.67 -24.76
C GLN A 201 -6.32 18.10 -24.39
N PRO A 202 -5.53 18.78 -25.26
CA PRO A 202 -5.15 20.17 -25.01
C PRO A 202 -6.36 21.09 -24.86
N GLY A 203 -6.44 21.81 -23.73
CA GLY A 203 -7.59 22.69 -23.44
C GLY A 203 -8.82 21.96 -22.89
N GLU A 204 -8.70 20.67 -22.59
CA GLU A 204 -9.74 19.89 -21.93
C GLU A 204 -10.04 20.41 -20.52
N THR A 205 -11.31 20.31 -20.13
CA THR A 205 -11.71 20.52 -18.74
C THR A 205 -11.38 19.27 -17.93
N VAL A 206 -10.47 19.42 -16.97
CA VAL A 206 -10.09 18.35 -16.04
C VAL A 206 -10.76 18.59 -14.70
N VAL A 207 -11.37 17.55 -14.13
CA VAL A 207 -11.84 17.54 -12.75
C VAL A 207 -10.83 16.78 -11.90
N ILE A 208 -10.22 17.49 -10.96
CA ILE A 208 -9.18 16.99 -10.08
C ILE A 208 -9.78 16.09 -9.00
N GLY A 209 -9.15 14.95 -8.73
CA GLY A 209 -9.53 14.05 -7.65
C GLY A 209 -9.35 14.66 -6.27
N GLU A 210 -10.19 14.25 -5.32
CA GLU A 210 -10.15 14.72 -3.93
C GLU A 210 -8.82 14.34 -3.25
N ASN A 211 -8.29 13.16 -3.58
CA ASN A 211 -7.03 12.61 -3.06
C ASN A 211 -5.82 12.88 -3.98
N ASN A 212 -5.93 13.87 -4.88
CA ASN A 212 -4.80 14.39 -5.63
C ASN A 212 -4.32 15.72 -5.01
N ASP A 213 -3.11 15.73 -4.44
CA ASP A 213 -2.56 16.88 -3.74
C ASP A 213 -1.91 17.93 -4.67
N VAL A 214 -1.65 17.58 -5.92
CA VAL A 214 -0.88 18.40 -6.86
C VAL A 214 -1.79 19.27 -7.75
N GLY A 215 -3.06 18.88 -7.90
CA GLY A 215 -4.00 19.58 -8.79
C GLY A 215 -4.60 20.85 -8.20
N PHE A 216 -4.56 21.95 -8.97
CA PHE A 216 -5.24 23.21 -8.68
C PHE A 216 -6.40 23.42 -9.65
N GLY A 217 -7.60 23.71 -9.16
CA GLY A 217 -8.76 24.01 -10.01
C GLY A 217 -10.06 23.35 -9.56
N ASN A 218 -10.81 22.82 -10.54
CA ASN A 218 -12.10 22.15 -10.35
C ASN A 218 -11.88 20.81 -9.62
N LYS A 219 -12.03 20.77 -8.29
CA LYS A 219 -11.69 19.60 -7.46
C LYS A 219 -12.93 18.96 -6.83
N GLY A 220 -13.03 17.64 -6.98
CA GLY A 220 -14.06 16.81 -6.37
C GLY A 220 -15.38 16.70 -7.14
N GLN A 221 -16.29 15.91 -6.59
CA GLN A 221 -17.49 15.43 -7.30
C GLN A 221 -18.45 16.55 -7.75
N SER A 222 -18.46 17.71 -7.09
CA SER A 222 -19.33 18.83 -7.43
C SER A 222 -19.06 19.42 -8.82
N TYR A 223 -17.86 19.19 -9.36
CA TYR A 223 -17.44 19.64 -10.70
C TYR A 223 -17.67 18.60 -11.79
N CYS A 224 -18.13 17.40 -11.44
CA CYS A 224 -18.51 16.38 -12.41
C CYS A 224 -19.76 16.79 -13.21
N PRO A 225 -19.87 16.39 -14.49
CA PRO A 225 -21.11 16.44 -15.24
C PRO A 225 -22.18 15.59 -14.55
N GLN A 226 -23.29 16.20 -14.15
CA GLN A 226 -24.34 15.50 -13.41
C GLN A 226 -25.73 16.04 -13.73
N LEU A 227 -26.70 15.13 -13.83
CA LEU A 227 -28.11 15.51 -13.82
C LEU A 227 -28.54 15.72 -12.37
N LEU A 228 -29.20 16.83 -12.11
CA LEU A 228 -29.71 17.14 -10.78
C LEU A 228 -31.03 16.42 -10.58
N ALA A 229 -31.17 15.75 -9.44
CA ALA A 229 -32.42 15.13 -9.06
C ALA A 229 -33.52 16.20 -8.98
N THR A 230 -34.64 15.96 -9.66
CA THR A 230 -35.86 16.73 -9.49
C THR A 230 -36.72 16.09 -8.41
N SER A 231 -37.36 16.90 -7.57
CA SER A 231 -38.38 16.42 -6.64
C SER A 231 -39.67 15.98 -7.34
N GLU A 232 -39.88 16.41 -8.58
CA GLU A 232 -41.06 16.07 -9.38
C GLU A 232 -40.82 14.81 -10.22
N ARG A 233 -41.70 13.82 -10.08
CA ARG A 233 -41.66 12.62 -10.94
C ARG A 233 -42.20 12.99 -12.33
N PHE A 234 -41.42 12.73 -13.37
CA PHE A 234 -41.88 12.86 -14.74
C PHE A 234 -42.74 11.67 -15.14
N PHE A 235 -44.01 11.92 -15.44
CA PHE A 235 -44.88 10.93 -16.07
C PHE A 235 -44.78 11.07 -17.58
N ILE A 236 -44.48 9.95 -18.27
CA ILE A 236 -44.35 9.90 -19.73
C ILE A 236 -45.62 9.29 -20.31
N PRO A 237 -46.54 10.10 -20.89
CA PRO A 237 -47.75 9.57 -21.49
C PRO A 237 -47.46 8.80 -22.78
N VAL A 238 -48.13 7.66 -22.94
CA VAL A 238 -48.00 6.81 -24.13
C VAL A 238 -48.63 7.50 -25.34
N ASN A 239 -47.90 7.56 -26.45
CA ASN A 239 -48.34 8.13 -27.74
C ASN A 239 -48.70 9.64 -27.71
N ILE A 240 -48.17 10.40 -26.75
CA ILE A 240 -48.35 11.86 -26.71
C ILE A 240 -46.98 12.55 -26.80
N PRO A 241 -46.70 13.31 -27.87
CA PRO A 241 -45.50 14.13 -27.97
C PRO A 241 -45.37 15.05 -26.75
N SER A 242 -44.29 14.88 -25.99
CA SER A 242 -44.04 15.59 -24.74
C SER A 242 -42.60 16.08 -24.69
N GLY A 243 -42.38 17.29 -24.16
CA GLY A 243 -41.06 17.83 -23.88
C GLY A 243 -40.76 17.74 -22.39
N TYR A 244 -39.49 17.51 -22.04
CA TYR A 244 -39.03 17.40 -20.65
C TYR A 244 -37.83 18.30 -20.43
N SER A 245 -37.86 19.03 -19.31
CA SER A 245 -36.75 19.87 -18.87
C SER A 245 -36.04 19.18 -17.72
N LEU A 246 -34.76 18.89 -17.91
CA LEU A 246 -33.88 18.33 -16.88
C LEU A 246 -32.93 19.42 -16.40
N LEU A 247 -32.67 19.44 -15.09
CA LEU A 247 -31.63 20.27 -14.52
C LEU A 247 -30.33 19.48 -14.50
N ALA A 248 -29.22 20.16 -14.77
CA ALA A 248 -27.90 19.54 -14.83
C ALA A 248 -26.82 20.57 -14.47
N ASN A 249 -25.68 20.08 -13.98
CA ASN A 249 -24.48 20.86 -13.73
C ASN A 249 -23.32 20.33 -14.60
N ASN A 250 -22.41 21.24 -14.96
CA ASN A 250 -21.14 20.96 -15.63
C ASN A 250 -21.27 20.07 -16.88
N LEU A 251 -22.36 20.20 -17.64
CA LEU A 251 -22.51 19.47 -18.88
C LEU A 251 -21.42 19.91 -19.86
N PRO A 252 -20.71 18.96 -20.51
CA PRO A 252 -19.77 19.31 -21.56
C PRO A 252 -20.53 19.99 -22.70
N THR A 253 -20.09 21.18 -23.09
CA THR A 253 -20.53 21.80 -24.33
C THR A 253 -19.88 21.06 -25.50
N GLU A 254 -20.57 20.87 -26.63
CA GLU A 254 -19.87 20.37 -27.82
C GLU A 254 -18.73 21.33 -28.18
N GLN A 255 -17.51 20.99 -27.76
CA GLN A 255 -16.33 21.53 -28.39
C GLN A 255 -16.34 20.93 -29.79
N THR A 256 -16.31 21.80 -30.81
CA THR A 256 -15.85 21.40 -32.12
C THR A 256 -14.53 20.67 -31.92
N LYS A 257 -14.54 19.33 -32.08
CA LYS A 257 -13.31 18.57 -32.35
C LYS A 257 -12.60 19.31 -33.49
N VAL A 258 -11.56 20.07 -33.17
CA VAL A 258 -10.66 20.66 -34.16
C VAL A 258 -9.67 19.59 -34.56
#